data_AF-A0A9W4P5K2-F1
#
_entry.id   AF-A0A9W4P5K2-F1
#
_cell.length_a   1.000
_cell.length_b   1.000
_cell.length_c   1.000
_cell.angle_alpha   90.00
_cell.angle_beta   90.00
_cell.angle_gamma   90.00
#
_symmetry.space_group_name_H-M   'P 1'
#
loop_
_entity.id
_entity.type
_entity.pdbx_description
1 polymer ?
#
loop_
_entity_poly.entity_id
_entity_poly.type
_entity_poly.pdbx_seq_one_letter_code
_entity_poly.pdbx_strand_id
1 'polypeptide(L)'
;MSNGMQALAPVAAAITKPESTVQNLVKTVIGYTVGSDVWSDRAIPALAVLYAFWTFAGSGSLSVAGQAMSRPHGLDNDHPRKHRGNMEGLPLRLMSAHHSLIENFPLFAAGACLAQVLAPGDQQILNLLGLHVLLKVFVFYPSYVVGFAPTRSLSHLMSVSAIIRVLWMLAKP
;
A
#
# COMPACT_ATOMS: atom_id res chain seq x y z
N MET A 1 -2.14 -18.95 -11.25
CA MET A 1 -1.89 -17.53 -10.91
C MET A 1 -0.47 -17.25 -10.38
N SER A 2 0.45 -18.22 -10.29
CA SER A 2 1.83 -18.00 -9.80
C SER A 2 2.78 -17.31 -10.78
N ASN A 3 2.58 -17.49 -12.09
CA ASN A 3 3.55 -16.99 -13.10
C ASN A 3 3.53 -15.47 -13.28
N GLY A 4 2.36 -14.82 -13.18
CA GLY A 4 2.25 -13.36 -13.38
C GLY A 4 2.92 -12.54 -12.28
N MET A 5 2.91 -13.04 -11.04
CA MET A 5 3.45 -12.33 -9.89
C MET A 5 4.99 -12.40 -9.82
N GLN A 6 5.57 -13.49 -10.32
CA GLN A 6 7.03 -13.58 -10.53
C GLN A 6 7.48 -12.80 -11.78
N ALA A 7 6.66 -12.72 -12.83
CA ALA A 7 7.00 -12.02 -14.07
C ALA A 7 7.15 -10.49 -13.89
N LEU A 8 6.44 -9.88 -12.94
CA LEU A 8 6.53 -8.44 -12.69
C LEU A 8 7.63 -8.05 -11.70
N ALA A 9 8.20 -9.01 -10.95
CA ALA A 9 9.28 -8.72 -10.00
C ALA A 9 10.55 -8.15 -10.68
N PRO A 10 10.99 -8.65 -11.86
CA PRO A 10 12.07 -8.03 -12.64
C PRO A 10 11.73 -6.61 -13.11
N VAL A 11 10.48 -6.37 -13.53
CA VAL A 11 10.02 -5.04 -13.97
C VAL A 11 10.04 -4.05 -12.81
N ALA A 12 9.50 -4.46 -11.66
CA ALA A 12 9.55 -3.67 -10.43
C ALA A 12 11.01 -3.35 -10.06
N ALA A 13 11.89 -4.35 -10.07
CA ALA A 13 13.31 -4.14 -9.78
C ALA A 13 13.99 -3.19 -10.78
N ALA A 14 13.60 -3.22 -12.06
CA ALA A 14 14.17 -2.36 -13.09
C ALA A 14 13.78 -0.89 -12.92
N ILE A 15 12.53 -0.61 -12.53
CA ILE A 15 12.04 0.77 -12.32
C ILE A 15 12.45 1.35 -10.95
N THR A 16 12.88 0.51 -10.01
CA THR A 16 13.29 0.90 -8.65
C THR A 16 14.81 0.97 -8.45
N LYS A 17 15.61 0.96 -9.52
CA LYS A 17 17.07 1.07 -9.42
C LYS A 17 17.49 2.34 -8.64
N PRO A 18 18.68 2.35 -8.01
CA PRO A 18 19.22 3.56 -7.42
C PRO A 18 19.19 4.73 -8.42
N GLU A 19 18.85 5.92 -7.94
CA GLU A 19 18.67 7.15 -8.74
C GLU A 19 17.52 7.10 -9.77
N SER A 20 16.59 6.16 -9.61
CA SER A 20 15.37 6.10 -10.43
C SER A 20 14.35 7.19 -10.07
N THR A 21 13.40 7.42 -10.98
CA THR A 21 12.21 8.25 -10.73
C THR A 21 11.43 7.78 -9.51
N VAL A 22 11.37 6.46 -9.26
CA VAL A 22 10.71 5.91 -8.07
C VAL A 22 11.43 6.35 -6.80
N GLN A 23 12.76 6.29 -6.76
CA GLN A 23 13.53 6.78 -5.62
C GLN A 23 13.25 8.26 -5.33
N ASN A 24 13.24 9.09 -6.37
CA ASN A 24 12.95 10.52 -6.22
C ASN A 24 11.52 10.79 -5.73
N LEU A 25 10.55 10.01 -6.22
CA LEU A 25 9.17 10.11 -5.77
C LEU A 25 9.02 9.66 -4.31
N VAL A 26 9.69 8.57 -3.91
CA VAL A 26 9.72 8.09 -2.53
C VAL A 26 10.33 9.15 -1.61
N LYS A 27 11.49 9.71 -1.96
CA LYS A 27 12.13 10.82 -1.23
C LYS A 27 11.17 12.00 -1.05
N THR A 28 10.52 12.41 -2.15
CA THR A 28 9.56 13.52 -2.14
C THR A 28 8.39 13.24 -1.22
N VAL A 29 7.78 12.06 -1.32
CA VAL A 29 6.63 11.69 -0.50
C VAL A 29 7.00 11.61 0.97
N ILE A 30 8.14 11.00 1.33
CA ILE A 30 8.61 10.97 2.73
C ILE A 30 8.85 12.40 3.24
N GLY A 31 9.51 13.24 2.43
CA GLY A 31 9.78 14.64 2.76
C GLY A 31 8.50 15.44 3.06
N TYR A 32 7.45 15.24 2.27
CA TYR A 32 6.17 15.92 2.47
C TYR A 32 5.32 15.35 3.61
N THR A 33 5.44 14.06 3.91
CA THR A 33 4.52 13.38 4.84
C THR A 33 5.08 13.20 6.24
N VAL A 34 6.37 12.88 6.37
CA VAL A 34 7.01 12.58 7.67
C VAL A 34 8.01 13.66 8.05
N GLY A 35 8.74 14.21 7.08
CA GLY A 35 9.71 15.29 7.29
C GLY A 35 10.88 15.18 6.32
N SER A 36 11.44 16.33 5.94
CA SER A 36 12.56 16.42 5.00
C SER A 36 13.90 15.94 5.57
N ASP A 37 14.01 15.88 6.90
CA ASP A 37 15.18 15.45 7.68
C ASP A 37 15.27 13.93 7.88
N VAL A 38 14.25 13.16 7.47
CA VAL A 38 14.09 11.73 7.78
C VAL A 38 14.85 10.81 6.79
N TRP A 39 15.59 11.36 5.84
CA TRP A 39 16.33 10.57 4.85
C TRP A 39 17.60 9.92 5.44
N SER A 40 18.02 8.78 4.87
CA SER A 40 19.00 7.80 5.41
C SER A 40 18.34 6.69 6.23
N ASP A 41 18.55 6.64 7.55
CA ASP A 41 18.32 5.41 8.34
C ASP A 41 16.87 5.22 8.78
N ARG A 42 16.02 6.22 8.52
CA ARG A 42 14.63 6.28 8.98
C ARG A 42 13.62 6.20 7.85
N ALA A 43 14.08 6.02 6.60
CA ALA A 43 13.20 5.97 5.43
C ALA A 43 12.22 4.78 5.47
N ILE A 44 12.67 3.58 5.88
CA ILE A 44 11.80 2.41 6.01
C ILE A 44 10.72 2.63 7.10
N PRO A 45 11.07 3.09 8.33
CA PRO A 45 10.08 3.48 9.33
C PRO A 45 9.12 4.56 8.83
N ALA A 46 9.60 5.57 8.10
CA ALA A 46 8.76 6.62 7.54
C ALA A 46 7.71 6.06 6.56
N LEU A 47 8.12 5.15 5.67
CA LEU A 47 7.20 4.44 4.78
C LEU A 47 6.18 3.60 5.56
N ALA A 48 6.61 2.95 6.65
CA ALA A 48 5.71 2.19 7.51
C ALA A 48 4.67 3.08 8.21
N VAL A 49 5.08 4.24 8.72
CA VAL A 49 4.17 5.25 9.30
C VAL A 49 3.15 5.71 8.27
N LEU A 50 3.60 6.11 7.08
CA LEU A 50 2.71 6.57 6.01
C LEU A 50 1.68 5.50 5.63
N TYR A 51 2.13 4.26 5.42
CA TYR A 51 1.24 3.20 4.99
C TYR A 51 0.29 2.74 6.10
N ALA A 52 0.75 2.70 7.35
CA ALA A 52 -0.10 2.43 8.51
C ALA A 52 -1.15 3.52 8.69
N PHE A 53 -0.76 4.79 8.62
CA PHE A 53 -1.68 5.92 8.70
C PHE A 53 -2.76 5.83 7.62
N TRP A 54 -2.36 5.61 6.36
CA TRP A 54 -3.35 5.50 5.27
C TRP A 54 -4.26 4.27 5.43
N THR A 55 -3.71 3.13 5.84
CA THR A 55 -4.47 1.88 5.98
C THR A 55 -5.47 1.95 7.14
N PHE A 56 -5.06 2.45 8.31
CA PHE A 56 -5.89 2.38 9.51
C PHE A 56 -6.67 3.66 9.81
N ALA A 57 -6.08 4.83 9.55
CA ALA A 57 -6.76 6.11 9.76
C ALA A 57 -7.46 6.56 8.47
N GLY A 58 -6.71 6.85 7.40
CA GLY A 58 -7.25 7.46 6.18
C GLY A 58 -8.37 6.63 5.53
N SER A 59 -8.03 5.44 5.04
CA SER A 59 -9.00 4.55 4.39
C SER A 59 -10.03 3.96 5.36
N GLY A 60 -9.68 3.83 6.65
CA GLY A 60 -10.60 3.39 7.70
C GLY A 60 -11.75 4.38 7.89
N SER A 61 -11.43 5.67 8.06
CA SER A 61 -12.43 6.75 8.14
C SER A 61 -13.29 6.82 6.88
N LEU A 62 -12.70 6.68 5.70
CA LEU A 62 -13.44 6.67 4.44
C LEU A 62 -14.36 5.44 4.30
N SER A 63 -13.94 4.27 4.78
CA SER A 63 -14.77 3.05 4.82
C SER A 63 -15.95 3.22 5.78
N VAL A 64 -15.74 3.85 6.94
CA VAL A 64 -16.80 4.20 7.89
C VAL A 64 -17.79 5.19 7.27
N ALA A 65 -17.30 6.23 6.60
CA ALA A 65 -18.13 7.17 5.87
C ALA A 65 -18.94 6.48 4.76
N GLY A 66 -18.32 5.56 4.00
CA GLY A 66 -19.02 4.74 3.00
C GLY A 66 -20.15 3.91 3.61
N GLN A 67 -19.91 3.24 4.73
CA GLN A 67 -20.95 2.50 5.45
C GLN A 67 -22.10 3.41 5.91
N ALA A 68 -21.81 4.61 6.41
CA ALA A 68 -22.84 5.59 6.76
C ALA A 68 -23.65 6.05 5.53
N MET A 69 -22.98 6.31 4.40
CA MET A 69 -23.62 6.73 3.14
C MET A 69 -24.54 5.66 2.53
N SER A 70 -24.29 4.38 2.81
CA SER A 70 -25.14 3.29 2.30
C SER A 70 -26.52 3.21 2.95
N ARG A 71 -26.81 4.05 3.97
CA ARG A 71 -28.01 3.92 4.80
C ARG A 71 -28.69 5.26 5.06
N PRO A 72 -30.04 5.34 5.00
CA PRO A 72 -30.78 6.56 5.32
C PRO A 72 -30.54 7.09 6.74
N HIS A 73 -30.34 6.19 7.71
CA HIS A 73 -30.14 6.52 9.12
C HIS A 73 -28.65 6.53 9.53
N GLY A 74 -27.72 6.48 8.58
CA GLY A 74 -26.28 6.46 8.87
C GLY A 74 -25.77 5.13 9.42
N LEU A 75 -24.64 5.17 10.13
CA LEU A 75 -23.97 4.00 10.68
C LEU A 75 -24.66 3.49 11.95
N ASP A 76 -24.89 2.18 12.03
CA ASP A 76 -25.41 1.49 13.22
C ASP A 76 -24.19 0.99 14.00
N ASN A 77 -23.86 1.67 15.10
CA ASN A 77 -22.70 1.35 15.92
C ASN A 77 -22.93 0.14 16.82
N ASP A 78 -24.19 -0.27 17.05
CA ASP A 78 -24.51 -1.46 17.82
C ASP A 78 -24.25 -2.73 16.99
N HIS A 79 -24.49 -2.65 15.67
CA HIS A 79 -24.25 -3.74 14.73
C HIS A 79 -23.52 -3.30 13.44
N PRO A 80 -22.27 -2.81 13.54
CA PRO A 80 -21.56 -2.11 12.45
C PRO A 80 -21.24 -2.98 11.23
N ARG A 81 -21.36 -4.31 11.35
CA ARG A 81 -21.05 -5.25 10.26
C ARG A 81 -22.28 -5.88 9.63
N LYS A 82 -23.46 -5.74 10.24
CA LYS A 82 -24.68 -6.46 9.84
C LYS A 82 -25.11 -6.15 8.41
N HIS A 83 -24.94 -4.91 7.97
CA HIS A 83 -25.48 -4.40 6.71
C HIS A 83 -24.46 -4.33 5.57
N ARG A 84 -23.23 -4.84 5.78
CA ARG A 84 -22.15 -4.73 4.80
C ARG A 84 -22.45 -5.47 3.48
N GLY A 85 -23.24 -6.54 3.54
CA GLY A 85 -23.63 -7.31 2.35
C GLY A 85 -24.56 -6.56 1.40
N ASN A 86 -25.20 -5.47 1.85
CA ASN A 86 -26.17 -4.72 1.07
C ASN A 86 -25.57 -3.45 0.44
N MET A 87 -24.26 -3.23 0.57
CA MET A 87 -23.62 -2.04 0.04
C MET A 87 -23.39 -2.19 -1.46
N GLU A 88 -23.65 -1.10 -2.20
CA GLU A 88 -23.42 -1.01 -3.63
C GLU A 88 -22.66 0.28 -3.98
N GLY A 89 -22.23 0.40 -5.24
CA GLY A 89 -21.64 1.64 -5.76
C GLY A 89 -20.42 2.12 -4.98
N LEU A 90 -20.36 3.44 -4.72
CA LEU A 90 -19.24 4.08 -4.03
C LEU A 90 -19.04 3.58 -2.58
N PRO A 91 -20.08 3.46 -1.73
CA PRO A 91 -19.97 2.85 -0.40
C PRO A 91 -19.26 1.50 -0.39
N LEU A 92 -19.66 0.59 -1.29
CA LEU A 92 -19.03 -0.71 -1.42
C LEU A 92 -17.55 -0.58 -1.80
N ARG A 93 -17.23 0.26 -2.78
CA ARG A 93 -15.85 0.47 -3.23
C ARG A 93 -14.95 1.05 -2.13
N LEU A 94 -15.43 1.98 -1.31
CA LEU A 94 -14.67 2.53 -0.18
C LEU A 94 -14.37 1.46 0.87
N MET A 95 -15.38 0.65 1.23
CA MET A 95 -15.20 -0.45 2.18
C MET A 95 -14.24 -1.50 1.64
N SER A 96 -14.46 -1.99 0.41
CA SER A 96 -13.62 -3.02 -0.20
C SER A 96 -12.18 -2.56 -0.43
N ALA A 97 -11.97 -1.29 -0.78
CA ALA A 97 -10.62 -0.72 -0.92
C ALA A 97 -9.86 -0.74 0.41
N HIS A 98 -10.49 -0.31 1.50
CA HIS A 98 -9.90 -0.35 2.84
C HIS A 98 -9.60 -1.79 3.30
N HIS A 99 -10.53 -2.72 3.12
CA HIS A 99 -10.31 -4.12 3.45
C HIS A 99 -9.13 -4.71 2.68
N SER A 100 -8.99 -4.37 1.39
CA SER A 100 -7.83 -4.80 0.61
C SER A 100 -6.50 -4.24 1.14
N LEU A 101 -6.49 -3.00 1.65
CA LEU A 101 -5.29 -2.46 2.31
C LEU A 101 -4.95 -3.22 3.60
N ILE A 102 -5.95 -3.52 4.44
CA ILE A 102 -5.76 -4.33 5.65
C ILE A 102 -5.17 -5.71 5.32
N GLU A 103 -5.67 -6.38 4.28
CA GLU A 103 -5.17 -7.70 3.87
C GLU A 103 -3.72 -7.66 3.38
N ASN A 104 -3.30 -6.55 2.77
CA ASN A 104 -1.94 -6.40 2.25
C ASN A 104 -0.94 -5.87 3.28
N PHE A 105 -1.44 -5.21 4.34
CA PHE A 105 -0.59 -4.56 5.34
C PHE A 105 0.36 -5.53 6.06
N PRO A 106 -0.06 -6.74 6.52
CA PRO A 106 0.84 -7.68 7.17
C PRO A 106 2.03 -8.09 6.29
N LEU A 107 1.79 -8.29 4.99
CA LEU A 107 2.83 -8.65 4.04
C LEU A 107 3.88 -7.54 3.92
N PHE A 108 3.43 -6.29 3.80
CA PHE A 108 4.33 -5.12 3.80
C PHE A 108 5.07 -4.99 5.12
N ALA A 109 4.37 -5.06 6.26
CA ALA A 109 4.94 -4.86 7.59
C ALA A 109 6.04 -5.88 7.88
N ALA A 110 5.83 -7.15 7.53
CA ALA A 110 6.86 -8.19 7.63
C ALA A 110 8.09 -7.85 6.78
N GLY A 111 7.90 -7.45 5.51
CA GLY A 111 8.99 -7.06 4.62
C GLY A 111 9.77 -5.84 5.12
N ALA A 112 9.07 -4.81 5.60
CA ALA A 112 9.68 -3.59 6.14
C ALA A 112 10.47 -3.86 7.43
N CYS A 113 9.93 -4.64 8.35
CA CYS A 113 10.63 -5.01 9.59
C CYS A 113 11.89 -5.84 9.30
N LEU A 114 11.80 -6.84 8.43
CA LEU A 114 12.97 -7.65 8.05
C LEU A 114 14.01 -6.80 7.32
N ALA A 115 13.60 -5.92 6.40
CA ALA A 115 14.50 -5.01 5.71
C ALA A 115 15.23 -4.08 6.68
N GLN A 116 14.53 -3.52 7.67
CA GLN A 116 15.14 -2.64 8.67
C GLN A 116 16.20 -3.35 9.52
N VAL A 117 16.03 -4.64 9.79
CA VAL A 117 16.96 -5.42 10.62
C VAL A 117 18.13 -5.95 9.80
N LEU A 118 17.87 -6.47 8.59
CA LEU A 118 18.86 -7.21 7.80
C LEU A 118 19.60 -6.33 6.78
N ALA A 119 18.96 -5.29 6.26
CA ALA A 119 19.49 -4.46 5.17
C ALA A 119 19.01 -2.99 5.22
N PRO A 120 19.17 -2.27 6.35
CA PRO A 120 18.60 -0.93 6.54
C PRO A 120 19.10 0.13 5.54
N GLY A 121 20.29 -0.06 4.97
CA GLY A 121 20.89 0.84 3.98
C GLY A 121 20.76 0.39 2.53
N ASP A 122 20.09 -0.73 2.24
CA ASP A 122 19.93 -1.20 0.87
C ASP A 122 18.90 -0.33 0.12
N GLN A 123 19.42 0.54 -0.76
CA GLN A 123 18.62 1.48 -1.52
C GLN A 123 17.62 0.79 -2.46
N GLN A 124 17.95 -0.38 -3.01
CA GLN A 124 17.05 -1.13 -3.90
C GLN A 124 15.85 -1.67 -3.11
N ILE A 125 16.08 -2.22 -1.92
CA ILE A 125 15.03 -2.70 -1.02
C ILE A 125 14.14 -1.54 -0.58
N LEU A 126 14.73 -0.41 -0.18
CA LEU A 126 14.00 0.81 0.16
C LEU A 126 13.10 1.24 -1.01
N ASN A 127 13.64 1.31 -2.24
CA ASN A 127 12.87 1.73 -3.40
C ASN A 127 11.72 0.76 -3.73
N LEU A 128 11.89 -0.55 -3.51
CA LEU A 128 10.82 -1.55 -3.69
C LEU A 128 9.73 -1.42 -2.62
N LEU A 129 10.10 -1.22 -1.34
CA LEU A 129 9.15 -0.92 -0.27
C LEU A 129 8.39 0.38 -0.57
N GLY A 130 9.10 1.41 -1.03
CA GLY A 130 8.52 2.68 -1.44
C GLY A 130 7.56 2.52 -2.62
N LEU A 131 7.93 1.74 -3.64
CA LEU A 131 7.05 1.42 -4.77
C LEU A 131 5.75 0.77 -4.30
N HIS A 132 5.80 -0.16 -3.34
CA HIS A 132 4.61 -0.78 -2.78
C HIS A 132 3.67 0.27 -2.18
N VAL A 133 4.20 1.15 -1.30
CA VAL A 133 3.42 2.20 -0.64
C VAL A 133 2.84 3.17 -1.67
N LEU A 134 3.66 3.61 -2.63
CA LEU A 134 3.22 4.53 -3.67
C LEU A 134 2.06 3.96 -4.50
N LEU A 135 2.20 2.71 -4.94
CA LEU A 135 1.17 2.03 -5.71
C LEU A 135 -0.10 1.80 -4.88
N LYS A 136 0.00 1.41 -3.61
CA LYS A 136 -1.20 1.16 -2.78
C LYS A 136 -1.96 2.45 -2.45
N VAL A 137 -1.24 3.49 -2.05
CA VAL A 137 -1.81 4.74 -1.57
C VAL A 137 -2.29 5.63 -2.71
N PHE A 138 -1.46 5.86 -3.74
CA PHE A 138 -1.73 6.88 -4.75
C PHE A 138 -2.32 6.33 -6.06
N VAL A 139 -2.28 5.02 -6.30
CA VAL A 139 -2.78 4.43 -7.56
C VAL A 139 -3.92 3.45 -7.30
N PHE A 140 -3.66 2.40 -6.53
CA PHE A 140 -4.59 1.32 -6.25
C PHE A 140 -5.84 1.84 -5.54
N TYR A 141 -5.68 2.54 -4.41
CA TYR A 141 -6.83 3.02 -3.65
C TYR A 141 -7.71 4.00 -4.44
N PRO A 142 -7.18 5.07 -5.06
CA PRO A 142 -7.99 5.95 -5.91
C PRO A 142 -8.66 5.22 -7.08
N SER A 143 -7.94 4.32 -7.77
CA SER A 143 -8.52 3.52 -8.86
C SER A 143 -9.66 2.63 -8.37
N TYR A 144 -9.55 2.10 -7.15
CA TYR A 144 -10.61 1.32 -6.52
C TYR A 144 -11.84 2.18 -6.28
N VAL A 145 -11.67 3.36 -5.69
CA VAL A 145 -12.78 4.28 -5.34
C VAL A 145 -13.50 4.79 -6.60
N VAL A 146 -12.76 5.15 -7.65
CA VAL A 146 -13.31 5.58 -8.95
C VAL A 146 -13.94 4.41 -9.73
N GLY A 147 -13.56 3.17 -9.44
CA GLY A 147 -14.05 1.98 -10.14
C GLY A 147 -13.29 1.64 -11.42
N PHE A 148 -12.06 2.15 -11.58
CA PHE A 148 -11.23 1.87 -12.76
C PHE A 148 -10.45 0.56 -12.59
N ALA A 149 -11.06 -0.55 -13.03
CA ALA A 149 -10.59 -1.90 -12.76
C ALA A 149 -9.18 -2.24 -13.30
N PRO A 150 -8.78 -1.87 -14.55
CA PRO A 150 -7.48 -2.25 -15.08
C PRO A 150 -6.31 -1.70 -14.26
N THR A 151 -6.32 -0.40 -13.96
CA THR A 151 -5.26 0.26 -13.17
C THR A 151 -5.23 -0.27 -11.74
N ARG A 152 -6.39 -0.54 -11.13
CA ARG A 152 -6.47 -1.20 -9.83
C ARG A 152 -5.76 -2.55 -9.84
N SER A 153 -6.06 -3.41 -10.80
CA SER A 153 -5.46 -4.75 -10.87
C SER A 153 -3.96 -4.70 -11.14
N LEU A 154 -3.53 -3.85 -12.09
CA LEU A 154 -2.12 -3.70 -12.43
C LEU A 154 -1.29 -3.17 -11.25
N SER A 155 -1.76 -2.09 -10.61
CA SER A 155 -1.08 -1.51 -9.44
C SER A 155 -1.02 -2.49 -8.27
N HIS A 156 -2.08 -3.29 -8.05
CA HIS A 156 -2.08 -4.34 -7.03
C HIS A 156 -1.00 -5.39 -7.31
N LEU A 157 -0.97 -5.94 -8.53
CA LEU A 157 -0.01 -6.98 -8.89
C LEU A 157 1.43 -6.48 -8.79
N MET A 158 1.73 -5.30 -9.34
CA MET A 158 3.07 -4.70 -9.25
C MET A 158 3.50 -4.45 -7.80
N SER A 159 2.59 -3.94 -6.97
CA SER A 159 2.83 -3.66 -5.56
C SER A 159 3.12 -4.92 -4.75
N VAL A 160 2.39 -6.01 -4.98
CA VAL A 160 2.63 -7.29 -4.32
C VAL A 160 3.94 -7.92 -4.83
N SER A 161 4.20 -7.88 -6.13
CA SER A 161 5.47 -8.34 -6.72
C SER A 161 6.68 -7.61 -6.13
N ALA A 162 6.57 -6.31 -5.83
CA ALA A 162 7.65 -5.55 -5.19
C ALA A 162 8.00 -6.11 -3.80
N ILE A 163 7.00 -6.41 -2.96
CA ILE A 163 7.24 -6.97 -1.62
C ILE A 163 7.76 -8.40 -1.68
N ILE A 164 7.25 -9.23 -2.60
CA ILE A 164 7.79 -10.57 -2.83
C ILE A 164 9.26 -10.47 -3.24
N ARG A 165 9.63 -9.50 -4.07
CA ARG A 165 11.02 -9.27 -4.44
C ARG A 165 11.89 -8.86 -3.25
N VAL A 166 11.39 -8.00 -2.36
CA VAL A 166 12.08 -7.64 -1.11
C VAL A 166 12.34 -8.88 -0.27
N LEU A 167 11.30 -9.67 0.01
CA LEU A 167 11.43 -10.90 0.82
C LEU A 167 12.41 -11.89 0.18
N TRP A 168 12.39 -12.01 -1.15
CA TRP A 168 13.34 -12.87 -1.88
C TRP A 168 14.79 -12.38 -1.77
N MET A 169 15.01 -11.06 -1.85
CA MET A 169 16.35 -10.47 -1.67
C MET A 169 16.87 -10.69 -0.25
N LEU A 170 16.01 -10.55 0.76
CA LEU A 170 16.37 -10.75 2.16
C LEU A 170 16.58 -12.23 2.53
N ALA A 171 15.96 -13.16 1.80
CA ALA A 171 16.12 -14.59 2.03
C ALA A 171 17.43 -15.15 1.45
N LYS A 172 18.08 -14.43 0.53
CA LYS A 172 19.36 -14.83 -0.05
C LYS A 172 20.50 -14.10 0.67
N PRO A 173 21.56 -14.82 1.08
CA PRO A 173 22.74 -14.20 1.68
C PRO A 173 23.54 -13.37 0.66
#